data_AF-A0A534NWE6-F1
#
_entry.id   AF-A0A534NWE6-F1
#
_cell.length_a   1.000
_cell.length_b   1.000
_cell.length_c   1.000
_cell.angle_alpha   90.00
_cell.angle_beta   90.00
_cell.angle_gamma   90.00
#
_symmetry.space_group_name_H-M   'P 1'
#
loop_
_entity.id
_entity.type
_entity.pdbx_description
1 polymer ?
#
loop_
_entity_poly.entity_id
_entity_poly.type
_entity_poly.pdbx_seq_one_letter_code
_entity_poly.pdbx_strand_id
1 'polypeptide(L)' 'MSGDRLELELFLPDQSEVVCTVEVVWVEELPEGSPARYDVGVKFVTISPGDRERLSTVLQSD' A
#
# COMPACT_ATOMS: atom_id res chain seq x y z
N MET A 1 4.86 13.22 4.41
CA MET A 1 6.24 13.49 3.92
C MET A 1 6.99 12.16 3.80
N SER A 2 8.01 12.07 2.95
CA SER A 2 8.86 10.86 2.90
C SER A 2 9.43 10.57 4.30
N GLY A 3 9.40 9.31 4.72
CA GLY A 3 9.74 8.85 6.07
C GLY A 3 8.56 8.77 7.04
N ASP A 4 7.39 9.32 6.71
CA ASP A 4 6.22 9.23 7.58
C ASP A 4 5.73 7.80 7.70
N ARG A 5 5.30 7.42 8.91
CA ARG A 5 4.69 6.12 9.19
C ARG A 5 3.18 6.23 9.21
N LEU A 6 2.53 5.32 8.50
CA LEU A 6 1.08 5.24 8.37
C LEU A 6 0.61 3.85 8.71
N GLU A 7 -0.52 3.76 9.39
CA GLU A 7 -1.32 2.54 9.41
C GLU A 7 -2.20 2.53 8.16
N LEU A 8 -2.15 1.43 7.41
CA LEU A 8 -2.93 1.22 6.19
C LEU A 8 -3.80 -0.02 6.33
N GLU A 9 -5.01 0.11 5.83
CA GLU A 9 -5.93 -1.00 5.57
C GLU A 9 -6.07 -1.16 4.05
N LEU A 10 -5.73 -2.35 3.56
CA LEU A 10 -5.79 -2.72 2.16
C LEU A 10 -6.93 -3.71 1.95
N PHE A 11 -7.83 -3.39 1.03
CA PHE A 11 -8.92 -4.28 0.62
C PHE A 11 -8.46 -5.10 -0.59
N LEU A 12 -8.42 -6.43 -0.44
CA LEU A 12 -7.98 -7.36 -1.47
C LEU A 12 -9.16 -7.80 -2.36
N PRO A 13 -8.89 -8.33 -3.58
CA PRO A 13 -9.94 -8.78 -4.50
C PRO A 13 -10.85 -9.90 -3.95
N ASP A 14 -10.34 -10.70 -3.01
CA ASP A 14 -11.10 -11.75 -2.32
C ASP A 14 -11.99 -11.21 -1.19
N GLN A 15 -12.13 -9.87 -1.09
CA GLN A 15 -12.86 -9.14 -0.06
C GLN A 15 -12.25 -9.25 1.34
N SER A 16 -11.05 -9.84 1.48
CA SER A 16 -10.31 -9.81 2.72
C SER A 16 -9.54 -8.50 2.88
N GLU A 17 -9.17 -8.21 4.12
CA GLU A 17 -8.41 -7.01 4.48
C GLU A 17 -7.01 -7.39 4.99
N VAL A 18 -6.06 -6.49 4.73
CA VAL A 18 -4.71 -6.50 5.30
C VAL A 18 -4.48 -5.19 6.03
N VAL A 19 -4.21 -5.27 7.33
CA VAL A 19 -3.83 -4.11 8.14
C VAL A 19 -2.32 -4.16 8.37
N CYS A 20 -1.64 -3.07 8.03
CA CYS A 20 -0.19 -2.99 8.11
C CYS A 20 0.31 -1.59 8.47
N THR A 21 1.53 -1.52 8.97
CA THR A 21 2.25 -0.25 9.10
C THR A 21 3.21 -0.12 7.94
N VAL A 22 3.20 1.04 7.29
CA VAL A 22 4.10 1.38 6.18
C VAL A 22 4.87 2.65 6.47
N GLU A 23 5.93 2.85 5.69
CA GLU A 23 6.68 4.10 5.60
C GLU A 23 6.53 4.68 4.20
N VAL A 24 6.22 5.97 4.10
CA VAL A 24 6.17 6.68 2.81
C VAL A 24 7.59 6.83 2.26
N VAL A 25 7.84 6.29 1.08
CA VAL A 25 9.16 6.35 0.42
C VAL A 25 9.22 7.54 -0.53
N TRP A 26 8.17 7.75 -1.32
CA TRP A 26 8.06 8.87 -2.26
C TRP A 26 6.61 9.32 -2.44
N VAL A 27 6.43 10.56 -2.90
CA VAL A 27 5.14 11.15 -3.24
C VAL A 27 5.31 11.91 -4.55
N GLU A 28 4.45 11.66 -5.51
CA GLU A 28 4.43 12.34 -6.81
C GLU A 28 3.05 12.98 -7.02
N GLU A 29 3.02 14.25 -7.42
CA GLU A 29 1.77 14.94 -7.76
C GLU A 29 1.32 14.53 -9.16
N LEU A 30 0.06 14.16 -9.28
CA LEU A 30 -0.52 13.71 -10.55
C LEU A 30 -1.05 14.90 -11.37
N PRO A 31 -1.06 14.80 -12.71
CA PRO A 31 -1.63 15.84 -13.57
C PRO A 31 -3.09 16.14 -13.25
N GLU A 32 -3.51 17.38 -13.49
CA GLU A 32 -4.91 17.79 -13.32
C GLU A 32 -5.86 16.89 -14.15
N GLY A 33 -6.96 16.47 -13.54
CA GLY A 33 -7.91 15.53 -14.15
C GLY A 33 -7.59 14.05 -13.92
N SER A 34 -6.46 13.72 -13.26
CA SER A 34 -6.17 12.36 -12.81
C SER A 34 -7.19 11.87 -11.78
N PRO A 35 -7.43 10.55 -11.67
CA PRO A 35 -8.39 9.99 -10.72
C PRO A 35 -8.00 10.21 -9.24
N ALA A 36 -6.73 10.53 -8.98
CA ALA A 36 -6.19 10.88 -7.68
C ALA A 36 -5.29 12.12 -7.79
N ARG A 37 -4.97 12.72 -6.64
CA ARG A 37 -4.07 13.90 -6.56
C ARG A 37 -2.59 13.53 -6.53
N TYR A 38 -2.26 12.39 -5.93
CA TYR A 38 -0.90 11.95 -5.73
C TYR A 38 -0.79 10.46 -5.94
N ASP A 39 0.36 10.03 -6.46
CA ASP A 39 0.85 8.67 -6.27
C ASP A 39 1.79 8.64 -5.06
N VAL A 40 1.67 7.59 -4.24
CA VAL A 40 2.45 7.43 -3.02
C VAL A 40 3.08 6.05 -3.01
N GLY A 41 4.40 6.02 -3.09
CA GLY A 41 5.16 4.79 -2.87
C GLY A 41 5.37 4.53 -1.40
N VAL A 42 5.06 3.32 -0.94
CA VAL A 42 5.20 2.93 0.47
C VAL A 42 6.04 1.65 0.61
N LYS A 43 6.67 1.50 1.76
CA LYS A 43 7.40 0.29 2.17
C LYS A 43 6.75 -0.29 3.42
N PHE A 44 6.44 -1.59 3.41
CA PHE A 44 5.94 -2.29 4.59
C PHE A 44 6.98 -2.29 5.72
N VAL A 45 6.58 -1.79 6.89
CA VAL A 45 7.37 -1.79 8.13
C VAL A 45 6.92 -2.94 9.04
N THR A 46 5.61 -3.14 9.15
CA THR A 46 5.02 -4.20 9.99
C THR A 46 3.79 -4.77 9.30
N ILE A 47 3.76 -6.09 9.17
CA ILE A 47 2.66 -6.85 8.56
C ILE A 47 2.67 -8.25 9.18
N SER A 48 1.49 -8.83 9.42
CA SER A 48 1.41 -10.19 9.93
C SER A 48 1.97 -11.19 8.90
N PRO A 49 2.57 -12.33 9.31
CA PRO A 49 3.03 -13.33 8.36
C PRO A 49 1.93 -13.84 7.42
N GLY A 50 0.71 -14.06 7.93
CA GLY A 50 -0.43 -14.51 7.12
C GLY A 50 -0.92 -13.43 6.16
N ASP A 51 -0.90 -12.16 6.57
CA ASP A 51 -1.27 -11.03 5.71
C ASP A 51 -0.25 -10.82 4.60
N ARG A 52 1.04 -11.01 4.92
CA ARG A 52 2.12 -10.96 3.94
C ARG A 52 1.97 -12.06 2.89
N GLU A 53 1.62 -13.27 3.31
CA GLU A 53 1.39 -14.39 2.40
C GLU A 53 0.19 -14.10 1.49
N ARG A 54 -0.95 -13.66 2.04
CA ARG A 54 -2.13 -13.24 1.26
C ARG A 54 -1.83 -12.10 0.30
N LEU A 55 -1.12 -11.08 0.75
CA LEU A 55 -0.72 -9.97 -0.11
C LEU A 55 0.20 -10.45 -1.25
N SER A 56 1.09 -11.42 -0.99
CA SER A 56 2.00 -11.95 -2.01
C SER A 56 1.27 -12.66 -3.15
N THR A 57 0.11 -13.29 -2.91
CA THR A 57 -0.69 -13.91 -3.97
C THR A 57 -1.37 -12.88 -4.86
N VAL A 58 -1.62 -11.67 -4.36
CA VAL A 58 -2.19 -10.55 -5.13
C VAL A 58 -1.10 -9.82 -5.94
N LEU A 59 0.10 -9.68 -5.38
CA LEU A 59 1.23 -9.00 -6.04
C LEU A 59 1.91 -9.85 -7.12
N GLN A 60 1.71 -11.16 -7.11
CA GLN A 60 2.06 -12.03 -8.23
C GLN A 60 1.04 -11.83 -9.34
N SER A 61 1.32 -10.89 -10.24
CA SER A 61 0.67 -10.82 -11.56
C SER A 61 1.62 -11.42 -12.61
N ASP A 62 1.07 -12.17 -13.57
CA ASP A 62 1.78 -12.72 -14.75
C ASP A 62 2.59 -11.66 -15.52
#